data_AF-A0A354UB86-F1
#
_entry.id   AF-A0A354UB86-F1
#
_cell.length_a   1.000
_cell.length_b   1.000
_cell.length_c   1.000
_cell.angle_alpha   90.00
_cell.angle_beta   90.00
_cell.angle_gamma   90.00
#
_symmetry.space_group_name_H-M   'P 1'
#
loop_
_entity.id
_entity.type
_entity.pdbx_description
1 polymer ?
#
loop_
_entity_poly.entity_id
_entity_poly.type
_entity_poly.pdbx_seq_one_letter_code
_entity_poly.pdbx_strand_id
1 'polypeptide(L)'
;MANLSRRTFFRLFRRMTGSSPQEYRTRLKLKMAVELLTSSELSIGEIAMRCGFSDSNYFCRVFREYLSTTPRQFRLNASKSPAVLRPDS
;
A
#
# COMPACT_ATOMS: atom_id res chain seq x y z
N MET A 1 -11.33 25.55 25.16
CA MET A 1 -11.39 25.70 23.68
C MET A 1 -10.01 25.41 23.08
N ALA A 2 -9.69 24.14 22.81
CA ALA A 2 -8.40 23.75 22.25
C ALA A 2 -8.54 23.58 20.72
N ASN A 3 -8.50 24.69 19.99
CA ASN A 3 -8.42 24.66 18.53
C ASN A 3 -6.98 24.32 18.13
N LEU A 4 -6.57 23.06 18.33
CA LEU A 4 -5.31 22.51 17.84
C LEU A 4 -5.39 22.51 16.30
N SER A 5 -5.07 23.67 15.76
CA SER A 5 -5.20 24.01 14.36
C SER A 5 -4.50 22.94 13.53
N ARG A 6 -5.19 22.41 12.51
CA ARG A 6 -4.75 21.33 11.59
C ARG A 6 -3.25 21.36 11.28
N ARG A 7 -2.64 22.54 11.18
CA ARG A 7 -1.20 22.79 11.01
C ARG A 7 -0.30 22.11 12.06
N THR A 8 -0.68 22.07 13.33
CA THR A 8 0.12 21.41 14.40
C THR A 8 0.08 19.89 14.24
N PHE A 9 -1.07 19.32 13.87
CA PHE A 9 -1.21 17.90 13.54
C PHE A 9 -0.37 17.53 12.32
N PHE A 10 -0.49 18.26 11.20
CA PHE A 10 0.34 18.02 10.00
C PHE A 10 1.84 18.08 10.30
N ARG A 11 2.29 19.02 11.14
CA ARG A 11 3.70 19.18 11.50
C ARG A 11 4.21 18.05 12.40
N LEU A 12 3.44 17.63 13.41
CA LEU A 12 3.80 16.46 14.23
C LEU A 12 3.79 15.17 13.40
N PHE A 13 2.78 15.00 12.54
CA PHE A 13 2.61 13.81 11.70
C PHE A 13 3.77 13.64 10.72
N ARG A 14 4.17 14.72 10.04
CA ARG A 14 5.32 14.74 9.12
C ARG A 14 6.66 14.52 9.84
N ARG A 15 6.77 14.96 11.10
CA ARG A 15 7.98 14.76 11.93
C ARG A 15 8.11 13.32 12.46
N MET A 16 7.01 12.60 12.63
CA MET A 16 7.00 11.20 13.07
C MET A 16 7.03 10.19 11.90
N THR A 17 6.47 10.51 10.74
CA THR A 17 6.33 9.58 9.60
C THR A 17 7.07 9.99 8.32
N GLY A 18 7.66 11.20 8.29
CA GLY A 18 8.30 11.78 7.10
C GLY A 18 7.33 12.27 6.02
N SER A 19 6.02 12.04 6.19
CA SER A 19 5.03 12.09 5.12
C SER A 19 3.73 12.81 5.51
N SER A 20 2.98 13.28 4.52
CA SER A 20 1.65 13.89 4.72
C SER A 20 0.61 12.83 5.15
N PRO A 21 -0.41 13.17 5.94
CA PRO A 21 -1.51 12.26 6.30
C PRO A 21 -2.17 11.53 5.12
N GLN A 22 -2.23 12.16 3.95
CA GLN A 22 -2.72 11.51 2.73
C GLN A 22 -1.77 10.40 2.25
N GLU A 23 -0.47 10.64 2.25
CA GLU A 23 0.55 9.65 1.89
C GLU A 23 0.55 8.47 2.86
N TYR A 24 0.30 8.72 4.14
CA TYR A 24 0.17 7.65 5.13
C TYR A 24 -1.03 6.73 4.86
N ARG A 25 -2.18 7.32 4.50
CA ARG A 25 -3.35 6.52 4.07
C ARG A 25 -3.03 5.70 2.83
N THR A 26 -2.33 6.30 1.85
CA THR A 26 -1.88 5.59 0.65
C THR A 26 -0.96 4.43 0.99
N ARG A 27 0.01 4.62 1.90
CA ARG A 27 0.89 3.56 2.39
C ARG A 27 0.12 2.41 3.04
N LEU A 28 -0.90 2.70 3.84
CA LEU A 28 -1.72 1.66 4.46
C LEU A 28 -2.46 0.83 3.41
N LYS A 29 -3.06 1.49 2.40
CA LYS A 29 -3.70 0.81 1.27
C LYS A 29 -2.72 -0.06 0.49
N LEU A 30 -1.51 0.45 0.24
CA LEU A 30 -0.46 -0.30 -0.46
C LEU A 30 0.04 -1.50 0.35
N LYS A 31 0.11 -1.39 1.68
CA LYS A 31 0.47 -2.52 2.55
C LYS A 31 -0.54 -3.67 2.40
N MET A 32 -1.84 -3.36 2.42
CA MET A 32 -2.88 -4.36 2.16
C MET A 32 -2.80 -4.92 0.73
N ALA A 33 -2.49 -4.08 -0.25
CA ALA A 33 -2.35 -4.53 -1.64
C ALA A 33 -1.21 -5.54 -1.80
N VAL A 34 -0.07 -5.31 -1.16
CA VAL A 34 1.08 -6.23 -1.14
C VAL A 34 0.69 -7.58 -0.55
N GLU A 35 -0.01 -7.58 0.58
CA GLU A 35 -0.49 -8.80 1.24
C GLU A 35 -1.41 -9.59 0.30
N LEU A 36 -2.42 -8.94 -0.28
CA LEU A 36 -3.35 -9.56 -1.22
C LEU A 36 -2.66 -10.08 -2.50
N LEU A 37 -1.63 -9.38 -2.99
CA LEU A 37 -0.86 -9.83 -4.15
C LEU A 37 -0.09 -11.13 -3.89
N THR A 38 0.26 -11.41 -2.64
CA THR A 38 1.00 -12.62 -2.23
C THR A 38 0.10 -13.72 -1.69
N SER A 39 -1.03 -13.37 -1.08
CA SER A 39 -1.92 -14.32 -0.39
C SER A 39 -3.12 -14.73 -1.24
N SER A 40 -3.33 -14.13 -2.42
CA SER A 40 -4.50 -14.39 -3.26
C SER A 40 -4.16 -14.40 -4.75
N GLU A 41 -5.02 -15.05 -5.54
CA GLU A 41 -4.92 -15.09 -7.00
C GLU A 41 -5.75 -13.98 -7.69
N LEU A 42 -6.32 -13.07 -6.91
CA LEU A 42 -7.17 -11.98 -7.40
C LEU A 42 -6.49 -11.17 -8.50
N SER A 43 -7.29 -10.66 -9.43
CA SER A 43 -6.80 -9.77 -10.46
C SER A 43 -6.32 -8.44 -9.85
N ILE A 44 -5.38 -7.78 -10.52
CA ILE A 44 -4.86 -6.48 -10.08
C ILE A 44 -5.98 -5.45 -9.89
N GLY A 45 -7.03 -5.53 -10.72
CA GLY A 45 -8.19 -4.63 -10.60
C GLY A 45 -9.06 -4.90 -9.38
N GLU A 46 -9.29 -6.18 -9.04
CA GLU A 46 -10.00 -6.52 -7.81
C GLU A 46 -9.22 -6.11 -6.56
N ILE A 47 -7.89 -6.29 -6.57
CA ILE A 47 -7.02 -5.85 -5.47
C ILE A 47 -7.09 -4.32 -5.32
N ALA A 48 -7.04 -3.57 -6.43
CA ALA A 48 -7.18 -2.11 -6.39
C ALA A 48 -8.50 -1.70 -5.72
N MET A 49 -9.62 -2.30 -6.14
CA MET A 49 -10.95 -2.03 -5.56
C MET A 49 -11.01 -2.38 -4.07
N ARG A 50 -10.49 -3.53 -3.65
CA ARG A 50 -10.45 -3.95 -2.23
C ARG A 50 -9.59 -3.04 -1.35
N CYS A 51 -8.50 -2.50 -1.90
CA CYS A 51 -7.66 -1.51 -1.23
C CYS A 51 -8.27 -0.10 -1.24
N GLY A 52 -9.46 0.08 -1.80
CA GLY A 52 -10.16 1.36 -1.86
C GLY A 52 -9.59 2.33 -2.90
N PHE A 53 -9.06 1.80 -4.01
CA PHE A 53 -8.79 2.56 -5.22
C PHE A 53 -9.95 2.38 -6.19
N SER A 54 -10.49 3.48 -6.70
CA SER A 54 -11.57 3.45 -7.68
C SER A 54 -11.09 3.15 -9.10
N ASP A 55 -9.78 3.28 -9.35
CA ASP A 55 -9.17 3.13 -10.66
C ASP A 55 -7.89 2.28 -10.57
N SER A 56 -7.82 1.25 -11.40
CA SER A 56 -6.71 0.28 -11.42
C SER A 56 -5.43 0.86 -12.03
N ASN A 57 -5.54 1.80 -12.96
CA ASN A 57 -4.39 2.48 -13.56
C ASN A 57 -3.76 3.46 -12.56
N TYR A 58 -4.59 4.20 -11.82
CA TYR A 58 -4.15 5.05 -10.73
C TYR A 58 -3.47 4.22 -9.63
N PHE A 59 -4.07 3.09 -9.23
CA PHE A 59 -3.43 2.14 -8.32
C PHE A 59 -2.06 1.70 -8.83
N CYS A 60 -1.94 1.26 -10.09
CA CYS A 60 -0.67 0.82 -10.66
C CYS A 60 0.39 1.93 -10.63
N ARG A 61 0.01 3.17 -10.94
CA ARG A 61 0.90 4.34 -10.91
C ARG A 61 1.40 4.59 -9.48
N VAL A 62 0.49 4.67 -8.52
CA VAL A 62 0.81 4.90 -7.11
C VAL A 62 1.65 3.76 -6.54
N PHE A 63 1.31 2.51 -6.86
CA PHE A 63 2.08 1.34 -6.44
C PHE A 63 3.52 1.42 -6.96
N ARG A 64 3.71 1.77 -8.23
CA ARG A 64 5.04 1.95 -8.83
C ARG A 64 5.81 3.12 -8.23
N GLU A 65 5.13 4.22 -7.90
CA GLU A 65 5.76 5.39 -7.28
C GLU A 65 6.29 5.08 -5.87
N TYR A 66 5.59 4.24 -5.11
CA TYR A 66 5.96 3.91 -3.74
C TYR A 66 6.85 2.67 -3.60
N LEU A 67 6.69 1.67 -4.48
CA LEU A 67 7.39 0.38 -4.40
C LEU A 67 8.39 0.17 -5.56
N SER A 68 8.54 1.16 -6.45
CA SER A 68 9.44 1.12 -7.62
C SER A 68 9.23 -0.07 -8.57
N THR A 69 8.10 -0.75 -8.47
CA THR A 69 7.75 -1.93 -9.27
C THR A 69 6.26 -1.97 -9.58
N THR A 70 5.83 -2.77 -10.53
CA THR A 70 4.39 -2.91 -10.84
C THR A 70 3.74 -4.03 -10.00
N PRO A 71 2.45 -3.94 -9.66
CA PRO A 71 1.73 -5.00 -8.92
C PRO A 71 1.90 -6.39 -9.54
N ARG A 72 1.85 -6.47 -10.87
CA ARG A 72 2.05 -7.71 -11.62
C ARG A 72 3.47 -8.25 -11.47
N GLN A 73 4.49 -7.40 -11.62
CA GLN A 73 5.89 -7.81 -11.41
C GLN A 73 6.15 -8.20 -9.96
N PHE A 74 5.54 -7.51 -9.00
CA PHE A 74 5.63 -7.85 -7.59
C PHE A 74 5.10 -9.26 -7.33
N ARG A 75 3.91 -9.61 -7.85
CA ARG A 75 3.34 -10.97 -7.76
C ARG A 75 4.26 -12.03 -8.38
N LEU A 76 4.80 -11.75 -9.57
CA LEU A 76 5.73 -12.66 -10.25
C LEU A 76 7.04 -12.85 -9.45
N ASN A 77 7.59 -11.79 -8.89
CA ASN A 77 8.81 -11.86 -8.08
C ASN A 77 8.56 -12.56 -6.73
N ALA A 78 7.40 -12.33 -6.10
CA ALA A 78 7.01 -13.05 -4.90
C ALA A 78 6.92 -14.56 -5.16
N SER A 79 6.38 -14.98 -6.31
CA SER A 79 6.36 -16.41 -6.69
C SER A 79 7.76 -16.99 -7.00
N LYS A 80 8.75 -16.14 -7.32
CA LYS A 80 10.14 -16.55 -7.54
C LYS A 80 10.98 -16.64 -6.26
N SER A 81 10.42 -16.30 -5.10
CA SER A 81 10.99 -16.63 -3.79
C SER A 81 10.15 -17.71 -3.10
N PRO A 82 10.43 -19.01 -3.32
CA PRO A 82 9.72 -20.10 -2.65
C PRO A 82 10.35 -20.42 -1.29
N ALA A 83 10.47 -19.43 -0.40
CA ALA A 83 10.87 -19.60 0.99
C ALA A 83 10.60 -18.25 1.66
N VAL A 84 9.50 -18.06 2.37
CA VAL A 84 9.31 -18.30 3.80
C VAL A 84 7.83 -18.03 4.04
N LEU A 85 7.23 -18.72 5.02
CA LEU A 85 5.80 -18.73 5.41
C LEU A 85 5.02 -19.96 4.90
N ARG A 86 5.58 -21.14 5.18
CA ARG A 86 4.73 -22.25 5.65
C ARG A 86 4.49 -21.96 7.14
N PRO A 87 3.24 -21.79 7.63
CA PRO A 87 2.97 -22.14 9.00
C PRO A 87 2.99 -23.67 9.07
N ASP A 88 3.90 -24.21 9.88
CA ASP A 88 3.88 -25.60 10.31
C ASP A 88 2.53 -25.92 10.96
N SER A 89 1.94 -27.05 10.51
CA SER A 89 0.97 -27.92 11.18
C SER A 89 -0.43 -27.37 11.52
#